data_AF-A0A059PCV4-F1
#
_entry.id   AF-A0A059PCV4-F1
#
_cell.length_a   1.000
_cell.length_b   1.000
_cell.length_c   1.000
_cell.angle_alpha   90.00
_cell.angle_beta   90.00
_cell.angle_gamma   90.00
#
_symmetry.space_group_name_H-M   'P 1'
#
loop_
_entity.id
_entity.type
_entity.pdbx_description
1 polymer ?
#
loop_
_entity_poly.entity_id
_entity_poly.type
_entity_poly.pdbx_seq_one_letter_code
_entity_poly.pdbx_strand_id
1 'polypeptide(L)' 'MVVNEQFNKLVMDSLLMDVNKRKPAKNLLLHSDKGSQYTSQGYQYLLAVKNIDES' A
#
# COMPACT_ATOMS: atom_id res chain seq x y z
N MET A 1 13.94 -6.17 -15.91
CA MET A 1 13.34 -6.39 -14.58
C MET A 1 11.88 -6.72 -14.80
N VAL A 2 11.45 -7.97 -14.59
CA VAL A 2 10.03 -8.33 -14.73
C VAL A 2 9.33 -7.85 -13.45
N VAL A 3 8.54 -6.78 -13.56
CA VAL A 3 7.65 -6.36 -12.49
C VAL A 3 6.51 -7.36 -12.46
N ASN A 4 6.42 -8.16 -11.39
CA ASN A 4 5.39 -9.17 -11.26
C ASN A 4 4.10 -8.53 -10.72
N GLU A 5 3.23 -8.07 -11.62
CA GLU A 5 1.96 -7.41 -11.32
C GLU A 5 1.06 -8.18 -10.34
N GLN A 6 1.16 -9.52 -10.32
CA GLN A 6 0.36 -10.36 -9.42
C GLN A 6 0.76 -10.22 -7.95
N PHE A 7 2.04 -10.00 -7.66
CA PHE A 7 2.53 -9.78 -6.29
C PHE A 7 2.04 -8.44 -5.74
N ASN A 8 2.05 -7.40 -6.58
CA ASN A 8 1.53 -6.08 -6.23
C ASN A 8 0.05 -6.16 -5.85
N LYS A 9 -0.74 -6.93 -6.61
CA LYS A 9 -2.18 -7.08 -6.35
C LYS A 9 -2.49 -7.66 -4.97
N LEU A 10 -1.75 -8.66 -4.51
CA LEU A 10 -1.98 -9.27 -3.19
C LEU A 10 -1.70 -8.29 -2.05
N VAL A 11 -0.59 -7.56 -2.13
CA VAL A 11 -0.22 -6.53 -1.13
C VAL A 11 -1.28 -5.42 -1.09
N MET A 12 -1.72 -4.99 -2.27
CA MET A 12 -2.76 -3.97 -2.43
C MET A 12 -4.10 -4.40 -1.85
N ASP A 13 -4.55 -5.60 -2.20
CA ASP A 13 -5.82 -6.16 -1.71
C ASP A 13 -5.78 -6.31 -0.19
N SER A 14 -4.69 -6.81 0.38
CA SER A 14 -4.54 -6.95 1.83
C SER A 14 -4.58 -5.60 2.54
N LEU A 15 -3.85 -4.60 2.05
CA LEU A 15 -3.84 -3.27 2.65
C LEU A 15 -5.23 -2.63 2.58
N LEU A 16 -5.91 -2.75 1.44
CA LEU A 16 -7.27 -2.23 1.26
C LEU A 16 -8.25 -2.88 2.24
N MET A 17 -8.21 -4.21 2.39
CA MET A 17 -9.06 -4.94 3.33
C MET A 17 -8.80 -4.49 4.77
N ASP A 18 -7.53 -4.39 5.17
CA ASP A 18 -7.14 -3.99 6.52
C ASP A 18 -7.59 -2.56 6.86
N VAL A 19 -7.36 -1.60 5.96
CA VAL A 19 -7.76 -0.20 6.15
C VAL A 19 -9.28 -0.08 6.24
N ASN A 20 -10.01 -0.78 5.38
CA ASN A 20 -11.48 -0.76 5.40
C ASN A 20 -12.04 -1.39 6.69
N LYS A 21 -11.40 -2.45 7.19
CA LYS A 21 -11.81 -3.14 8.42
C LYS A 21 -11.49 -2.33 9.68
N ARG A 22 -10.27 -1.80 9.77
CA ARG A 22 -9.77 -1.11 10.97
C ARG A 22 -10.17 0.36 11.04
N LYS A 23 -10.48 0.99 9.89
CA LYS A 23 -10.83 2.41 9.76
C LYS A 23 -9.86 3.30 10.55
N PRO A 24 -8.55 3.23 10.25
CA PRO A 24 -7.54 3.94 11.02
C PRO A 24 -7.82 5.45 11.01
N ALA A 25 -7.40 6.13 12.08
CA ALA A 25 -7.42 7.58 12.14
C ALA A 25 -6.53 8.17 11.03
N LYS A 26 -6.74 9.45 10.74
CA LYS A 26 -5.89 10.21 9.81
C LYS A 26 -4.43 10.15 10.27
N ASN A 27 -3.51 10.16 9.31
CA ASN A 27 -2.05 10.14 9.53
C ASN A 27 -1.53 8.78 10.03
N LEU A 28 -2.11 7.68 9.54
CA LEU A 28 -1.50 6.37 9.72
C LEU A 28 -0.13 6.38 9.06
N LEU A 29 0.91 6.17 9.87
CA LEU A 29 2.26 5.97 9.37
C LEU A 29 2.47 4.49 9.08
N LEU A 30 2.81 4.18 7.84
CA LEU A 30 3.14 2.84 7.38
C LEU A 30 4.64 2.75 7.14
N HIS A 31 5.26 1.75 7.74
CA HIS A 31 6.66 1.45 7.47
C HIS A 31 6.74 0.32 6.43
N SER A 32 7.43 0.56 5.33
CA SER A 32 7.75 -0.46 4.33
C SER A 32 9.26 -0.56 4.16
N ASP A 33 9.72 -1.70 3.64
CA ASP A 33 11.13 -1.88 3.28
C ASP A 33 11.50 -1.22 1.93
N LYS A 34 10.55 -0.47 1.31
CA LYS A 34 10.67 0.17 0.00
C LYS A 34 11.12 -0.76 -1.12
N GLY A 35 10.82 -2.05 -1.01
CA GLY A 35 10.94 -3.01 -2.10
C GLY A 35 10.05 -2.66 -3.30
N SER A 36 10.30 -3.31 -4.45
CA SER A 36 9.67 -2.98 -5.75
C SER A 36 8.13 -2.99 -5.75
N GLN A 37 7.52 -3.80 -4.89
CA GLN A 37 6.07 -3.86 -4.72
C GLN A 37 5.48 -2.62 -4.02
N TYR A 38 6.22 -2.05 -3.06
CA TYR A 38 5.85 -0.85 -2.31
C TYR A 38 6.17 0.43 -3.08
N THR A 39 7.17 0.39 -3.97
CA THR A 39 7.47 1.52 -4.87
C THR A 39 6.66 1.50 -6.16
N SER A 40 5.72 0.56 -6.32
CA SER A 40 4.89 0.47 -7.53
C SER A 40 3.90 1.64 -7.62
N GLN A 41 3.60 2.09 -8.83
CA GLN A 41 2.68 3.22 -9.05
C GLN A 41 1.28 2.94 -8.47
N GLY A 42 0.80 1.70 -8.60
CA GLY A 42 -0.47 1.28 -8.01
C GLY A 42 -0.47 1.42 -6.49
N TYR A 43 0.58 0.95 -5.83
CA TYR A 43 0.71 1.02 -4.37
C TYR A 43 0.73 2.45 -3.84
N GLN A 44 1.57 3.29 -4.43
CA GLN A 44 1.66 4.70 -4.04
C GLN A 44 0.33 5.44 -4.27
N TYR A 45 -0.42 5.11 -5.33
CA TYR A 45 -1.76 5.65 -5.54
C TYR A 45 -2.76 5.21 -4.45
N LEU A 46 -2.73 3.94 -4.01
CA LEU A 46 -3.60 3.47 -2.93
C LEU A 46 -3.31 4.18 -1.61
N LEU A 47 -2.03 4.39 -1.27
CA LEU A 47 -1.64 5.13 -0.06
C LEU A 47 -2.23 6.55 -0.06
N ALA A 48 -2.10 7.26 -1.19
CA ALA A 48 -2.65 8.60 -1.35
C ALA A 48 -4.18 8.64 -1.18
N VAL A 49 -4.91 7.70 -1.82
CA VAL A 49 -6.38 7.61 -1.71
C VAL A 49 -6.83 7.30 -0.27
N LYS A 50 -6.01 6.54 0.48
CA LYS A 50 -6.32 6.17 1.86
C LYS A 50 -5.75 7.13 2.91
N ASN A 51 -5.05 8.19 2.51
CA ASN A 51 -4.37 9.16 3.40
C ASN A 51 -3.41 8.46 4.39
N ILE A 52 -2.56 7.59 3.85
CA ILE A 52 -1.53 6.86 4.60
C ILE A 52 -0.17 7.41 4.17
N ASP A 53 0.65 7.76 5.16
CA ASP A 53 2.01 8.25 4.93
C ASP A 53 2.99 7.08 5.06
N GLU A 54 3.93 6.96 4.11
CA GLU A 54 5.00 5.96 4.14
C GLU A 54 6.30 6.59 4.68
N SER A 55 6.93 5.94 5.65
CA SER A 55 8.25 6.37 6.20
C SER A 55 9.41 5.74 5.45
#